data_AF-A0A6C0CLI4-F1
#
_entry.id   AF-A0A6C0CLI4-F1
#
_cell.length_a   1.000
_cell.length_b   1.000
_cell.length_c   1.000
_cell.angle_alpha   90.00
_cell.angle_beta   90.00
_cell.angle_gamma   90.00
#
_symmetry.space_group_name_H-M   'P 1'
#
loop_
_entity.id
_entity.type
_entity.pdbx_description
1 polymer ?
#
loop_
_entity_poly.entity_id
_entity_poly.type
_entity_poly.pdbx_seq_one_letter_code
_entity_poly.pdbx_strand_id
1 'polypeptide(L)'
;MSSYPPSWGPYFWKIIHISARRLDLYSTSDAISAAKGEPMAFAERRAILHKFLADTPEFLPCDNCEKHAQMFLIQYPIPPLNPPQEEAKTFFYYSIDFHNHANQITGKRIVTYKEAEANFQPSYTEDQKLSEYQLARMQDSTRIKLLEGEIESMKLHGAPCKPTLNYTPLIAASILAAFFALLSLVMFLRR
;
A
#
# COMPACT_ATOMS: atom_id res chain seq x y z
N MET A 1 8.99 -3.95 23.58
CA MET A 1 8.40 -5.31 23.60
C MET A 1 9.04 -6.09 22.45
N SER A 2 9.86 -7.09 22.74
CA SER A 2 10.41 -7.95 21.68
C SER A 2 9.31 -8.87 21.16
N SER A 3 9.13 -8.89 19.84
CA SER A 3 8.24 -9.79 19.13
C SER A 3 9.01 -11.02 18.61
N TYR A 4 8.31 -12.12 18.36
CA TYR A 4 8.90 -13.37 17.88
C TYR A 4 9.30 -13.26 16.38
N PRO A 5 10.61 -13.26 16.02
CA PRO A 5 11.05 -12.99 14.66
C PRO A 5 10.42 -13.86 13.56
N PRO A 6 10.17 -15.16 13.76
CA PRO A 6 9.55 -15.99 12.73
C PRO A 6 8.13 -15.58 12.31
N SER A 7 7.39 -14.80 13.10
CA SER A 7 6.04 -14.35 12.71
C SER A 7 6.05 -13.18 11.73
N TRP A 8 7.10 -12.35 11.71
CA TRP A 8 7.20 -11.16 10.85
C TRP A 8 8.39 -11.18 9.89
N GLY A 9 9.49 -11.83 10.26
CA GLY A 9 10.76 -11.87 9.53
C GLY A 9 10.62 -12.30 8.07
N PRO A 10 9.92 -13.40 7.73
CA PRO A 10 9.73 -13.80 6.33
C PRO A 10 9.05 -12.73 5.46
N TYR A 11 8.05 -12.03 6.01
CA TYR A 11 7.36 -10.95 5.30
C TYR A 11 8.25 -9.72 5.15
N PHE A 12 9.01 -9.39 6.20
CA PHE A 12 9.95 -8.28 6.18
C PHE A 12 11.05 -8.47 5.13
N TRP A 13 11.68 -9.65 5.09
CA TRP A 13 12.66 -9.99 4.05
C TRP A 13 12.05 -9.95 2.65
N LYS A 14 10.82 -10.43 2.48
CA LYS A 14 10.11 -10.35 1.20
C LYS A 14 9.94 -8.90 0.74
N ILE A 15 9.57 -7.97 1.64
CA ILE A 15 9.45 -6.54 1.31
C ILE A 15 10.79 -5.97 0.86
N ILE A 16 11.87 -6.21 1.62
CA ILE A 16 13.22 -5.74 1.27
C ILE A 16 13.63 -6.25 -0.12
N HIS A 17 13.55 -7.57 -0.35
CA HIS A 17 14.02 -8.16 -1.60
C HIS A 17 13.19 -7.73 -2.80
N ILE A 18 11.87 -7.60 -2.67
CA ILE A 18 11.00 -7.10 -3.76
C ILE A 18 11.34 -5.65 -4.07
N SER A 19 11.48 -4.79 -3.06
CA SER A 19 11.80 -3.38 -3.26
C SER A 19 13.17 -3.21 -3.94
N ALA A 20 14.18 -3.93 -3.47
CA ALA A 20 15.51 -3.94 -4.04
C ALA A 20 15.52 -4.47 -5.49
N ARG A 21 14.84 -5.60 -5.74
CA ARG A 21 14.73 -6.17 -7.09
C ARG A 21 14.02 -5.24 -8.06
N ARG A 22 12.91 -4.63 -7.62
CA ARG A 22 12.16 -3.67 -8.43
C ARG A 22 13.03 -2.48 -8.79
N LEU A 23 13.75 -1.92 -7.81
CA LEU A 23 14.65 -0.80 -8.07
C LEU A 23 15.71 -1.15 -9.12
N ASP A 24 16.33 -2.33 -9.03
CA ASP A 24 17.33 -2.78 -10.02
C ASP A 24 16.71 -3.07 -11.41
N LEU A 25 15.43 -3.47 -11.48
CA LEU A 25 14.71 -3.65 -12.75
C LEU A 25 14.31 -2.32 -13.40
N TYR A 26 14.06 -1.28 -12.60
CA TYR A 26 13.92 0.08 -13.10
C TYR A 26 15.32 0.58 -13.50
N SER A 27 15.78 0.17 -14.68
CA SER A 27 17.02 0.74 -15.25
C SER A 27 16.95 2.28 -15.27
N THR A 28 18.12 2.93 -15.30
CA THR A 28 18.35 4.39 -15.33
C THR A 28 17.66 5.16 -16.48
N SER A 29 16.72 4.56 -17.20
CA SER A 29 15.86 5.24 -18.15
C SER A 29 14.79 6.06 -17.42
N ASP A 30 15.22 7.15 -16.78
CA ASP A 30 14.34 8.24 -16.34
C ASP A 30 13.40 8.71 -17.47
N ALA A 31 13.79 8.48 -18.73
CA ALA A 31 12.97 8.69 -19.92
C ALA A 31 11.69 7.82 -20.01
N ILE A 32 11.70 6.56 -19.55
CA ILE A 32 10.51 5.68 -19.63
C ILE A 32 9.53 6.00 -18.51
N SER A 33 10.01 6.25 -17.29
CA SER A 33 9.17 6.61 -16.15
C SER A 33 8.49 7.97 -16.34
N ALA A 34 9.20 8.95 -16.90
CA ALA A 34 8.62 10.24 -17.28
C ALA A 34 7.59 10.10 -18.41
N ALA A 35 7.87 9.30 -19.44
CA ALA A 35 6.94 9.06 -20.56
C ALA A 35 5.67 8.30 -20.17
N LYS A 36 5.71 7.48 -19.11
CA LYS A 36 4.57 6.71 -18.58
C LYS A 36 3.75 7.48 -17.54
N GLY A 37 4.11 8.72 -17.22
CA GLY A 37 3.44 9.50 -16.17
C GLY A 37 3.54 8.85 -14.79
N GLU A 38 4.62 8.09 -14.53
CA GLU A 38 4.80 7.49 -13.22
C GLU A 38 5.07 8.56 -12.16
N PRO A 39 4.44 8.46 -10.98
CA PRO A 39 4.38 9.55 -10.00
C PRO A 39 5.70 9.83 -9.27
N MET A 40 6.78 9.10 -9.53
CA MET A 40 8.01 9.16 -8.73
C MET A 40 9.26 8.86 -9.58
N ALA A 41 10.25 9.76 -9.55
CA ALA A 41 11.50 9.63 -10.29
C ALA A 41 12.37 8.48 -9.76
N PHE A 42 13.25 7.91 -10.60
CA PHE A 42 14.12 6.80 -10.20
C PHE A 42 15.00 7.16 -9.00
N ALA A 43 15.60 8.36 -9.02
CA ALA A 43 16.42 8.88 -7.93
C ALA A 43 15.66 8.95 -6.60
N GLU A 44 14.37 9.33 -6.63
CA GLU A 44 13.52 9.39 -5.45
C GLU A 44 13.22 8.00 -4.88
N ARG A 45 12.88 7.03 -5.75
CA ARG A 45 12.67 5.63 -5.34
C ARG A 45 13.92 5.05 -4.68
N ARG A 46 15.10 5.36 -5.24
CA ARG A 46 16.40 4.95 -4.70
C ARG A 46 16.69 5.58 -3.34
N ALA A 47 16.42 6.87 -3.19
CA ALA A 47 16.56 7.57 -1.91
C ALA A 47 15.65 6.98 -0.82
N ILE A 48 14.40 6.63 -1.16
CA ILE A 48 13.47 5.99 -0.23
C ILE A 48 13.99 4.62 0.21
N LEU A 49 14.41 3.75 -0.71
CA LEU A 49 14.94 2.43 -0.35
C LEU A 49 16.22 2.55 0.46
N HIS A 50 17.13 3.45 0.08
CA HIS A 50 18.35 3.69 0.82
C HIS A 50 18.06 4.12 2.26
N LYS A 51 17.16 5.08 2.45
CA LYS A 51 16.75 5.50 3.80
C LYS A 51 16.09 4.37 4.57
N PHE A 52 15.19 3.61 3.95
CA PHE A 52 14.54 2.47 4.58
C PHE A 52 15.55 1.41 5.06
N LEU A 53 16.59 1.11 4.27
CA LEU A 53 17.65 0.19 4.67
C LEU A 53 18.52 0.77 5.79
N ALA A 54 18.84 2.06 5.75
CA ALA A 54 19.64 2.73 6.77
C ALA A 54 18.94 2.75 8.12
N ASP A 55 17.64 3.04 8.11
CA ASP A 55 16.82 3.12 9.31
C ASP A 55 16.37 1.72 9.79
N THR A 56 16.66 0.63 9.05
CA THR A 56 16.19 -0.72 9.35
C THR A 56 16.34 -1.12 10.81
N PRO A 57 17.51 -0.95 11.45
CA PRO A 57 17.64 -1.32 12.86
C PRO A 57 16.60 -0.66 13.77
N GLU A 58 16.26 0.61 13.54
CA GLU A 58 15.41 1.40 14.45
C GLU A 58 13.97 0.89 14.56
N PHE A 59 13.49 0.15 13.56
CA PHE A 59 12.11 -0.35 13.51
C PHE A 59 12.00 -1.87 13.58
N LEU A 60 13.09 -2.60 13.82
CA LEU A 60 13.04 -4.04 14.06
C LEU A 60 12.47 -4.31 15.47
N PRO A 61 11.35 -5.02 15.62
CA PRO A 61 10.73 -5.27 16.92
C PRO A 61 11.41 -6.45 17.65
N CYS A 62 12.75 -6.49 17.66
CA CYS A 62 13.60 -7.47 18.34
C CYS A 62 15.03 -6.93 18.51
N ASP A 63 15.45 -6.71 19.76
CA ASP A 63 16.73 -6.11 20.13
C ASP A 63 17.95 -6.84 19.53
N ASN A 64 17.90 -8.16 19.41
CA ASN A 64 18.98 -8.94 18.79
C ASN A 64 19.01 -8.75 17.27
N CYS A 65 17.84 -8.67 16.62
CA CYS A 65 17.76 -8.39 15.19
C CYS A 65 18.24 -6.98 14.87
N GLU A 66 17.89 -5.99 15.69
CA GLU A 66 18.40 -4.61 15.60
C GLU A 66 19.94 -4.59 15.63
N LYS A 67 20.56 -5.22 16.64
CA LYS A 67 22.02 -5.27 16.77
C LYS A 67 22.69 -5.95 15.58
N HIS A 68 22.16 -7.08 15.12
CA HIS A 68 22.71 -7.75 13.93
C HIS A 68 22.58 -6.89 12.66
N ALA A 69 21.48 -6.14 12.53
CA ALA A 69 21.32 -5.19 11.43
C ALA A 69 22.33 -4.04 11.53
N GLN A 70 22.55 -3.44 12.71
CA GLN A 70 23.57 -2.41 12.92
C GLN A 70 24.97 -2.92 12.56
N MET A 71 25.33 -4.13 13.03
CA MET A 71 26.60 -4.76 12.71
C MET A 71 26.81 -4.91 11.20
N PHE A 72 25.77 -5.38 10.49
CA PHE A 72 25.83 -5.50 9.04
C PHE A 72 26.04 -4.13 8.36
N LEU A 73 25.26 -3.11 8.74
CA LEU A 73 25.35 -1.77 8.13
C LEU A 73 26.69 -1.08 8.40
N ILE A 74 27.33 -1.35 9.54
CA ILE A 74 28.69 -0.85 9.85
C ILE A 74 29.73 -1.52 8.95
N GLN A 75 29.59 -2.83 8.70
CA GLN A 75 30.57 -3.61 7.94
C GLN A 75 30.38 -3.46 6.41
N TYR A 76 29.13 -3.30 5.96
CA TYR A 76 28.73 -3.28 4.57
C TYR A 76 27.87 -2.04 4.30
N PRO A 77 28.47 -0.92 3.89
CA PRO A 77 27.72 0.30 3.63
C PRO A 77 26.68 0.09 2.52
N ILE A 78 25.53 0.74 2.67
CA ILE A 78 24.44 0.68 1.69
C ILE A 78 24.95 1.24 0.35
N PRO A 79 24.57 0.64 -0.80
CA PRO A 79 24.97 1.14 -2.11
C PRO A 79 24.67 2.63 -2.28
N PRO A 80 25.59 3.41 -2.89
CA PRO A 80 25.41 4.85 -3.03
C PRO A 80 24.18 5.19 -3.87
N LEU A 81 23.62 6.38 -3.64
CA LEU A 81 22.48 6.89 -4.41
C LEU A 81 22.79 7.07 -5.90
N ASN A 82 24.04 7.34 -6.25
CA ASN A 82 24.50 7.55 -7.63
C ASN A 82 25.61 6.54 -7.96
N PRO A 83 25.29 5.26 -8.21
CA PRO A 83 26.30 4.26 -8.52
C PRO A 83 26.83 4.47 -9.95
N PRO A 84 28.01 3.96 -10.27
CA PRO A 84 28.44 3.77 -11.65
C PRO A 84 27.42 2.94 -12.44
N GLN A 85 27.24 3.25 -13.73
CA GLN A 85 26.21 2.65 -14.60
C GLN A 85 26.34 1.12 -14.76
N GLU A 86 27.52 0.56 -14.50
CA GLU A 86 27.82 -0.88 -14.59
C GLU A 86 27.33 -1.68 -13.37
N GLU A 87 26.90 -1.03 -12.29
CA GLU A 87 26.47 -1.70 -11.04
C GLU A 87 24.95 -1.94 -10.96
N ALA A 88 24.30 -2.27 -12.08
CA ALA A 88 22.84 -2.35 -12.23
C ALA A 88 22.09 -3.36 -11.30
N LYS A 89 22.80 -4.11 -10.44
CA LYS A 89 22.21 -5.03 -9.45
C LYS A 89 22.65 -4.76 -8.01
N THR A 90 23.01 -3.52 -7.69
CA THR A 90 23.62 -3.20 -6.40
C THR A 90 22.66 -3.49 -5.24
N PHE A 91 21.39 -3.09 -5.33
CA PHE A 91 20.48 -3.18 -4.19
C PHE A 91 19.97 -4.60 -3.96
N PHE A 92 19.68 -5.36 -5.03
CA PHE A 92 19.21 -6.74 -4.88
C PHE A 92 20.30 -7.60 -4.26
N TYR A 93 21.53 -7.59 -4.80
CA TYR A 93 22.63 -8.39 -4.23
C TYR A 93 22.97 -7.94 -2.81
N TYR A 94 23.00 -6.63 -2.54
CA TYR A 94 23.16 -6.12 -1.18
C TYR A 94 22.09 -6.68 -0.22
N SER A 95 20.83 -6.74 -0.65
CA SER A 95 19.76 -7.32 0.17
C SER A 95 19.95 -8.81 0.45
N ILE A 96 20.51 -9.57 -0.51
CA ILE A 96 20.83 -10.99 -0.33
C ILE A 96 21.99 -11.15 0.65
N ASP A 97 23.03 -10.32 0.55
CA ASP A 97 24.14 -10.33 1.49
C ASP A 97 23.68 -10.00 2.91
N PHE A 98 22.78 -9.02 3.05
CA PHE A 98 22.19 -8.67 4.33
C PHE A 98 21.44 -9.84 4.97
N HIS A 99 20.58 -10.51 4.19
CA HIS A 99 19.87 -11.69 4.67
C HIS A 99 20.84 -12.85 4.96
N ASN A 100 21.86 -13.05 4.13
CA ASN A 100 22.87 -14.08 4.34
C ASN A 100 23.71 -13.84 5.60
N HIS A 101 24.00 -12.59 5.95
CA HIS A 101 24.65 -12.28 7.22
C HIS A 101 23.78 -12.70 8.40
N ALA A 102 22.47 -12.42 8.36
CA ALA A 102 21.53 -12.90 9.37
C ALA A 102 21.44 -14.44 9.38
N ASN A 103 21.48 -15.10 8.21
CA ASN A 103 21.51 -16.56 8.12
C ASN A 103 22.78 -17.15 8.75
N GLN A 104 23.94 -16.56 8.50
CA GLN A 104 25.21 -16.97 9.07
C GLN A 104 25.18 -16.92 10.60
N ILE A 105 24.69 -15.81 11.17
CA ILE A 105 24.58 -15.64 12.63
C ILE A 105 23.61 -16.67 13.23
N THR A 106 22.52 -16.98 12.53
CA THR A 106 21.48 -17.89 13.02
C THR A 106 21.69 -19.36 12.63
N GLY A 107 22.82 -19.69 11.98
CA GLY A 107 23.15 -21.05 11.55
C GLY A 107 22.25 -21.58 10.41
N LYS A 108 21.59 -20.69 9.67
CA LYS A 108 20.77 -21.04 8.50
C LYS A 108 21.62 -21.14 7.24
N ARG A 109 21.07 -21.80 6.21
CA ARG A 109 21.71 -21.93 4.90
C ARG A 109 21.96 -20.56 4.25
N ILE A 110 23.14 -20.39 3.68
CA ILE A 110 23.47 -19.25 2.81
C ILE A 110 22.87 -19.47 1.42
N VAL A 111 22.20 -18.45 0.89
CA VAL A 111 21.56 -18.48 -0.43
C VAL A 111 22.48 -17.77 -1.43
N THR A 112 22.80 -18.44 -2.53
CA THR A 112 23.61 -17.82 -3.60
C THR A 112 22.79 -16.81 -4.40
N TYR A 113 23.44 -15.86 -5.06
CA TYR A 113 22.75 -14.90 -5.93
C TYR A 113 21.96 -15.60 -7.04
N LYS A 114 22.51 -16.65 -7.65
CA LYS A 114 21.83 -17.43 -8.69
C LYS A 114 20.52 -18.06 -8.19
N GLU A 115 20.53 -18.61 -6.97
CA GLU A 115 19.32 -19.17 -6.35
C GLU A 115 18.30 -18.08 -6.00
N ALA A 116 18.78 -16.95 -5.45
CA ALA A 116 17.92 -15.81 -5.16
C ALA A 116 17.25 -15.29 -6.45
N GLU A 117 18.00 -15.10 -7.52
CA GLU A 117 17.47 -14.67 -8.81
C GLU A 117 16.46 -15.66 -9.39
N ALA A 118 16.70 -16.97 -9.27
CA ALA A 118 15.75 -17.99 -9.70
C ALA A 118 14.40 -17.89 -8.96
N ASN A 119 14.43 -17.58 -7.66
CA ASN A 119 13.23 -17.41 -6.83
C ASN A 119 12.51 -16.06 -7.05
N PHE A 120 13.22 -15.07 -7.57
CA PHE A 120 12.69 -13.74 -7.91
C PHE A 120 12.43 -13.58 -9.42
N GLN A 121 12.45 -14.67 -10.19
CA GLN A 121 11.93 -14.61 -11.54
C GLN A 121 10.45 -14.26 -11.47
N PRO A 122 9.99 -13.19 -12.14
CA PRO A 122 8.57 -12.88 -12.19
C PRO A 122 7.86 -14.12 -12.75
N SER A 123 7.06 -14.79 -11.92
CA SER A 123 6.44 -16.07 -12.27
C SER A 123 5.38 -15.96 -13.36
N TYR A 124 5.14 -14.76 -13.88
CA TYR A 124 4.21 -14.42 -14.94
C TYR A 124 4.76 -13.16 -15.60
N THR A 125 4.64 -13.02 -16.91
CA THR A 125 5.06 -11.80 -17.60
C THR A 125 4.37 -10.60 -16.94
N GLU A 126 5.13 -9.75 -16.27
CA GLU A 126 4.61 -8.52 -15.62
C GLU A 126 3.81 -7.71 -16.64
N ASP A 127 4.21 -7.76 -17.91
CA ASP A 127 3.49 -7.16 -19.03
C ASP A 127 2.03 -7.65 -19.15
N GLN A 128 1.73 -8.94 -18.92
CA GLN A 128 0.35 -9.46 -19.02
C GLN A 128 -0.53 -8.96 -17.87
N LYS A 129 -0.08 -9.08 -16.62
CA LYS A 129 -0.88 -8.62 -15.45
C LYS A 129 -0.97 -7.10 -15.36
N LEU A 130 0.10 -6.40 -15.73
CA LEU A 130 0.09 -4.94 -15.80
C LEU A 130 -0.87 -4.48 -16.91
N SER A 131 -0.94 -5.18 -18.04
CA SER A 131 -1.91 -4.86 -19.11
C SER A 131 -3.36 -5.03 -18.65
N GLU A 132 -3.68 -6.09 -17.91
CA GLU A 132 -5.03 -6.32 -17.37
C GLU A 132 -5.40 -5.27 -16.33
N TYR A 133 -4.48 -4.94 -15.42
CA TYR A 133 -4.71 -3.90 -14.41
C TYR A 133 -4.81 -2.51 -15.02
N GLN A 134 -3.95 -2.18 -16.00
CA GLN A 134 -4.00 -0.92 -16.73
C GLN A 134 -5.31 -0.80 -17.50
N LEU A 135 -5.76 -1.88 -18.15
CA LEU A 135 -7.04 -1.94 -18.84
C LEU A 135 -8.20 -1.73 -17.88
N ALA A 136 -8.22 -2.40 -16.73
CA ALA A 136 -9.23 -2.22 -15.70
C ALA A 136 -9.26 -0.77 -15.19
N ARG A 137 -8.08 -0.17 -14.93
CA ARG A 137 -7.98 1.24 -14.50
C ARG A 137 -8.46 2.22 -15.57
N MET A 138 -8.19 1.95 -16.85
CA MET A 138 -8.71 2.74 -17.98
C MET A 138 -10.23 2.63 -18.09
N GLN A 139 -10.79 1.44 -17.89
CA GLN A 139 -12.24 1.21 -17.86
C GLN A 139 -12.90 1.96 -16.70
N ASP A 140 -12.32 1.90 -15.50
CA ASP A 140 -12.80 2.62 -14.32
C ASP A 140 -12.74 4.14 -14.52
N SER A 141 -11.63 4.67 -15.07
CA SER A 141 -11.50 6.10 -15.36
C SER A 141 -12.55 6.57 -16.39
N THR A 142 -12.82 5.76 -17.41
CA THR A 142 -13.86 6.05 -18.40
C THR A 142 -15.24 6.05 -17.75
N ARG A 143 -15.51 5.08 -16.88
CA ARG A 143 -16.76 4.99 -16.13
C ARG A 143 -16.97 6.20 -15.22
N ILE A 144 -15.93 6.66 -14.51
CA ILE A 144 -16.01 7.86 -13.66
C ILE A 144 -16.40 9.09 -14.48
N LYS A 145 -15.71 9.34 -15.62
CA LYS A 145 -16.03 10.47 -16.49
C LYS A 145 -17.47 10.42 -17.03
N LEU A 146 -17.95 9.22 -17.35
CA LEU A 146 -19.32 9.04 -17.82
C LEU A 146 -20.34 9.37 -16.72
N LEU A 147 -20.11 8.89 -15.49
CA LEU A 147 -20.94 9.21 -14.32
C LEU A 147 -20.90 10.71 -13.99
N GLU A 148 -19.73 11.36 -14.10
CA GLU A 148 -19.60 12.81 -13.90
C GLU A 148 -20.44 13.60 -14.92
N GLY A 149 -20.44 13.17 -16.19
CA GLY A 149 -21.29 13.76 -17.23
C GLY A 149 -22.78 13.55 -16.98
N GLU A 150 -23.18 12.36 -16.52
CA GLU A 150 -24.57 12.09 -16.12
C GLU A 150 -25.01 12.99 -14.96
N ILE A 151 -24.18 13.12 -13.91
CA ILE A 151 -24.44 13.98 -12.76
C ILE A 151 -24.61 15.43 -13.21
N GLU A 152 -23.75 15.92 -14.10
CA GLU A 152 -23.85 17.30 -14.60
C GLU A 152 -25.11 17.52 -15.45
N SER A 153 -25.49 16.52 -16.27
CA SER A 153 -26.75 16.56 -17.02
C SER A 153 -27.98 16.61 -16.10
N MET A 154 -27.96 15.87 -14.98
CA MET A 154 -29.03 15.87 -13.98
C MET A 154 -29.16 17.21 -13.23
N LYS A 155 -28.04 17.91 -13.02
CA LYS A 155 -28.07 19.27 -12.45
C LYS A 155 -28.65 20.27 -13.43
N LEU A 156 -28.25 20.21 -14.71
CA LEU A 156 -28.71 21.13 -15.75
C LEU A 156 -30.20 20.98 -16.06
N HIS A 157 -30.72 19.75 -16.07
CA HIS A 157 -32.12 19.50 -16.36
C HIS A 157 -33.04 19.66 -15.14
N GLY A 158 -32.49 20.09 -13.99
CA GLY A 158 -33.21 20.28 -12.75
C GLY A 158 -34.00 19.04 -12.40
N ALA A 159 -33.38 18.06 -11.72
CA ALA A 159 -34.06 16.87 -11.22
C ALA A 159 -35.48 17.26 -10.76
N PRO A 160 -36.55 16.72 -11.36
CA PRO A 160 -37.90 17.15 -11.05
C PRO A 160 -38.03 17.01 -9.54
N CYS A 161 -38.14 18.15 -8.86
CA CYS A 161 -38.23 18.19 -7.41
C CYS A 161 -39.40 17.27 -7.09
N LYS A 162 -39.12 16.04 -6.62
CA LYS A 162 -40.17 15.17 -6.13
C LYS A 162 -40.86 16.03 -5.08
N PRO A 163 -42.17 16.29 -5.21
CA PRO A 163 -42.88 17.14 -4.26
C PRO A 163 -42.52 16.60 -2.89
N THR A 164 -41.85 17.44 -2.08
CA THR A 164 -41.48 17.08 -0.72
C THR A 164 -42.74 16.59 -0.07
N LEU A 165 -42.81 15.29 0.25
CA LEU A 165 -43.97 14.73 0.92
C LEU A 165 -44.16 15.56 2.19
N ASN A 166 -45.24 16.31 2.27
CA ASN A 166 -45.51 17.13 3.44
C ASN A 166 -45.91 16.18 4.57
N TYR A 167 -44.96 15.83 5.44
CA TYR A 167 -45.19 14.94 6.58
C TYR A 167 -45.81 15.64 7.80
N THR A 168 -46.02 16.96 7.74
CA THR A 168 -46.65 17.71 8.84
C THR A 168 -47.99 17.14 9.32
N PRO A 169 -48.95 16.70 8.47
CA PRO A 169 -50.19 16.09 8.96
C PRO A 169 -49.95 14.73 9.64
N LEU A 170 -48.96 13.96 9.20
CA LEU A 170 -48.64 12.66 9.79
C LEU A 170 -48.06 12.82 11.19
N ILE A 171 -47.13 13.76 11.35
CA ILE A 171 -46.51 14.10 12.64
C ILE A 171 -47.55 14.66 13.61
N ALA A 172 -48.42 15.57 13.14
CA ALA A 172 -49.50 16.14 13.94
C ALA A 172 -50.47 15.06 14.45
N ALA A 173 -50.85 14.10 13.59
CA ALA A 173 -51.72 13.00 13.98
C ALA A 173 -51.08 12.08 15.04
N SER A 174 -49.78 11.78 14.92
CA SER A 174 -49.06 10.97 15.92
C SER A 174 -48.98 11.65 17.30
N ILE A 175 -48.72 12.96 17.33
CA ILE A 175 -48.68 13.74 18.58
C ILE A 175 -50.06 13.77 19.24
N LEU A 176 -51.12 14.00 18.45
CA LEU A 176 -52.49 14.03 18.96
C LEU A 176 -52.91 12.67 19.55
N ALA A 177 -52.58 11.58 18.86
CA ALA A 177 -52.85 10.22 19.33
C ALA A 177 -52.12 9.91 20.65
N ALA A 178 -50.85 10.29 20.78
CA ALA A 178 -50.08 10.11 22.00
C ALA A 178 -50.68 10.92 23.18
N PHE A 179 -51.16 12.14 22.91
CA PHE A 179 -51.80 12.98 23.92
C PHE A 179 -53.11 12.36 24.43
N PHE A 180 -53.96 11.83 23.54
CA PHE A 180 -55.19 11.14 23.93
C PHE A 180 -54.93 9.84 24.71
N ALA A 181 -53.90 9.08 24.35
CA ALA A 181 -53.48 7.90 25.10
C ALA A 181 -53.03 8.28 26.52
N LEU A 182 -52.25 9.35 26.66
CA LEU A 182 -51.79 9.84 27.97
C LEU A 182 -52.96 10.33 28.84
N LEU A 183 -53.89 11.11 28.28
CA LEU A 183 -55.11 11.54 28.97
C LEU A 183 -55.95 10.37 29.45
N SER A 184 -56.12 9.34 28.60
CA SER A 184 -56.88 8.14 28.95
C SER A 184 -56.23 7.38 30.10
N LEU A 185 -54.89 7.29 30.11
CA LEU A 185 -54.13 6.68 31.21
C LEU A 185 -54.28 7.46 32.52
N VAL A 186 -54.20 8.80 32.47
CA VAL A 186 -54.38 9.65 33.66
C VAL A 186 -55.80 9.52 34.23
N MET A 187 -56.83 9.46 33.37
CA MET A 187 -58.21 9.26 33.82
C MET A 187 -58.43 7.86 34.40
N PHE A 188 -57.77 6.82 33.87
CA PHE A 188 -57.83 5.47 34.41
C PHE A 188 -57.18 5.37 35.80
N LEU A 189 -56.01 6.00 35.99
CA LEU A 189 -55.29 5.99 37.28
C LEU A 189 -55.95 6.82 38.39
N ARG A 190 -56.96 7.65 38.07
CA ARG A 190 -57.71 8.45 39.04
C ARG A 190 -59.02 7.80 39.50
N ARG A 191 -59.39 6.63 38.98
CA ARG A 191 -60.54 5.83 39.44
C ARG A 191 -60.08 4.81 40.46
#